data_AF-A0A9W6PD98-F1
#
_entry.id   AF-A0A9W6PD98-F1
#
_cell.length_a   1.000
_cell.length_b   1.000
_cell.length_c   1.000
_cell.angle_alpha   90.00
_cell.angle_beta   90.00
_cell.angle_gamma   90.00
#
_symmetry.space_group_name_H-M   'P 1'
#
loop_
_entity.id
_entity.type
_entity.pdbx_description
1 polymer ?
#
loop_
_entity_poly.entity_id
_entity_poly.type
_entity_poly.pdbx_seq_one_letter_code
_entity_poly.pdbx_strand_id
1 'polypeptide(L)'
;MCPTSALLGSREGSRKVLGSGPCCGVPFGRPAAFLRGLATPSLTTSQVPCACAPFALQRVRGGGPGAEKPRRERPEATMTMTDPIADMLTRLRNANSAYHDSVAMPASKIKAHVAEILQQEGYISSYKVEEPVEGEVGKKLTIELKFGPNRERSIAGIKRISKPGLRVYAKSTNLPKVLGGLGVAIISTSSGLLTDKQAAKKGVGGEVLAYVW
;
A
#
# COMPACT_ATOMS: atom_id res chain seq x y z
N MET A 1 68.47 19.02 -19.17
CA MET A 1 68.73 18.51 -17.81
C MET A 1 68.45 17.01 -17.81
N CYS A 2 69.32 16.30 -17.10
CA CYS A 2 69.55 14.85 -17.06
C CYS A 2 68.34 13.93 -16.82
N PRO A 3 68.56 12.61 -17.04
CA PRO A 3 67.55 11.64 -17.48
C PRO A 3 67.39 10.45 -16.50
N THR A 4 66.75 9.38 -16.98
CA THR A 4 67.09 7.96 -16.70
C THR A 4 66.55 7.27 -15.44
N SER A 5 66.08 6.03 -15.67
CA SER A 5 66.10 4.86 -14.77
C SER A 5 65.13 4.88 -13.58
N ALA A 6 64.62 3.76 -13.06
CA ALA A 6 64.98 2.35 -13.12
C ALA A 6 63.77 1.59 -12.52
N LEU A 7 63.23 0.56 -13.18
CA LEU A 7 63.55 -0.87 -13.04
C LEU A 7 62.91 -1.59 -11.83
N LEU A 8 62.31 -2.73 -12.18
CA LEU A 8 62.26 -4.03 -11.46
C LEU A 8 61.50 -4.05 -10.12
N GLY A 9 60.59 -4.98 -9.83
CA GLY A 9 60.33 -6.30 -10.39
C GLY A 9 60.04 -7.26 -9.21
N SER A 10 58.95 -8.03 -9.30
CA SER A 10 58.75 -9.34 -8.63
C SER A 10 57.42 -9.91 -9.15
N ARG A 11 57.41 -10.98 -9.95
CA ARG A 11 57.49 -12.41 -9.53
C ARG A 11 56.34 -12.75 -8.56
N GLU A 12 55.53 -13.79 -8.70
CA GLU A 12 55.45 -14.97 -9.58
C GLU A 12 54.14 -15.71 -9.23
N GLY A 13 53.65 -16.61 -10.08
CA GLY A 13 52.77 -17.72 -9.67
C GLY A 13 51.30 -17.58 -10.08
N SER A 14 50.92 -17.98 -11.30
CA SER A 14 50.52 -19.35 -11.67
C SER A 14 49.33 -19.92 -10.87
N ARG A 15 48.15 -19.94 -11.48
CA ARG A 15 47.50 -21.19 -11.94
C ARG A 15 46.23 -20.87 -12.75
N LYS A 16 46.34 -21.07 -14.07
CA LYS A 16 45.22 -21.49 -14.92
C LYS A 16 44.74 -22.85 -14.41
N VAL A 17 43.43 -23.00 -14.21
CA VAL A 17 42.77 -24.29 -14.39
C VAL A 17 41.61 -24.06 -15.34
N LEU A 18 41.82 -24.56 -16.55
CA LEU A 18 40.80 -24.86 -17.54
C LEU A 18 39.88 -25.94 -16.97
N GLY A 19 38.57 -25.79 -17.17
CA GLY A 19 37.57 -26.76 -16.75
C GLY A 19 36.34 -26.71 -17.64
N SER A 20 36.56 -26.89 -18.94
CA SER A 20 35.54 -27.31 -19.91
C SER A 20 35.13 -28.76 -19.60
N GLY A 21 33.83 -29.04 -19.50
CA GLY A 21 33.33 -30.41 -19.43
C GLY A 21 31.82 -30.46 -19.70
N PRO A 22 31.32 -31.43 -20.50
CA PRO A 22 30.06 -31.31 -21.23
C PRO A 22 28.95 -32.24 -20.72
N CYS A 23 27.75 -32.02 -21.24
CA CYS A 23 26.72 -33.00 -21.60
C CYS A 23 26.47 -34.22 -20.68
N CYS A 24 25.31 -34.23 -20.03
CA CYS A 24 24.42 -35.40 -19.87
C CYS A 24 22.99 -34.83 -19.86
N GLY A 25 22.09 -35.08 -20.82
CA GLY A 25 21.86 -36.31 -21.56
C GLY A 25 20.95 -37.21 -20.74
N VAL A 26 19.66 -36.89 -20.67
CA VAL A 26 18.64 -37.78 -20.08
C VAL A 26 17.75 -38.31 -21.21
N PRO A 27 17.63 -39.64 -21.37
CA PRO A 27 17.00 -40.24 -22.53
C PRO A 27 15.48 -40.44 -22.37
N PHE A 28 14.86 -40.58 -23.53
CA PHE A 28 13.54 -41.13 -23.83
C PHE A 28 13.20 -42.43 -23.09
N GLY A 29 11.90 -42.63 -22.82
CA GLY A 29 11.32 -43.95 -22.52
C GLY A 29 9.82 -43.94 -22.26
N ARG A 30 9.01 -44.04 -23.33
CA ARG A 30 7.64 -44.62 -23.30
C ARG A 30 7.74 -46.14 -22.99
N PRO A 31 6.69 -46.82 -22.50
CA PRO A 31 5.71 -47.44 -23.41
C PRO A 31 4.24 -47.43 -22.87
N ALA A 32 3.28 -47.30 -23.79
CA ALA A 32 2.24 -48.32 -24.10
C ALA A 32 1.07 -48.36 -23.10
N ALA A 33 -0.13 -47.93 -23.50
CA ALA A 33 -1.16 -48.78 -24.12
C ALA A 33 -1.75 -49.75 -23.07
N PHE A 34 -3.07 -49.77 -22.83
CA PHE A 34 -3.97 -50.62 -23.59
C PHE A 34 -5.41 -50.38 -23.12
N LEU A 35 -6.35 -50.31 -24.09
CA LEU A 35 -7.62 -51.05 -24.17
C LEU A 35 -8.55 -51.02 -22.95
N ARG A 36 -9.87 -50.83 -23.03
CA ARG A 36 -10.95 -51.09 -23.99
C ARG A 36 -12.15 -50.41 -23.30
N GLY A 37 -13.10 -49.76 -23.95
CA GLY A 37 -13.79 -50.17 -25.17
C GLY A 37 -15.26 -50.41 -24.82
N LEU A 38 -16.14 -49.88 -25.68
CA LEU A 38 -17.44 -50.43 -26.06
C LEU A 38 -18.53 -50.42 -24.96
N ALA A 39 -19.80 -50.17 -25.20
CA ALA A 39 -20.56 -49.79 -26.38
C ALA A 39 -21.94 -49.30 -25.89
N THR A 40 -22.61 -48.57 -26.77
CA THR A 40 -24.08 -48.36 -26.94
C THR A 40 -24.93 -49.62 -26.68
N PRO A 41 -26.29 -49.62 -26.75
CA PRO A 41 -27.27 -48.62 -27.25
C PRO A 41 -28.43 -48.44 -26.21
N SER A 42 -29.61 -47.84 -26.40
CA SER A 42 -30.58 -47.90 -27.49
C SER A 42 -31.74 -46.94 -27.26
N LEU A 43 -32.23 -46.38 -28.36
CA LEU A 43 -33.50 -45.68 -28.53
C LEU A 43 -34.70 -46.55 -28.11
N THR A 44 -35.75 -45.93 -27.56
CA THR A 44 -37.13 -46.32 -27.88
C THR A 44 -38.12 -45.19 -27.59
N THR A 45 -38.75 -44.76 -28.68
CA THR A 45 -40.03 -44.07 -28.85
C THR A 45 -41.12 -44.48 -27.85
N SER A 46 -41.87 -43.49 -27.35
CA SER A 46 -43.34 -43.56 -27.29
C SER A 46 -43.95 -42.17 -27.07
N GLN A 47 -44.67 -41.68 -28.09
CA GLN A 47 -45.80 -40.77 -27.92
C GLN A 47 -46.91 -41.51 -27.14
N VAL A 48 -47.80 -40.83 -26.40
CA VAL A 48 -49.24 -40.50 -26.67
C VAL A 48 -49.81 -39.80 -25.38
N PRO A 49 -51.09 -39.35 -25.28
CA PRO A 49 -51.50 -37.93 -25.35
C PRO A 49 -52.21 -37.35 -24.10
N CYS A 50 -52.60 -36.07 -24.23
CA CYS A 50 -53.57 -35.25 -23.48
C CYS A 50 -54.56 -35.93 -22.51
N ALA A 51 -54.76 -35.29 -21.35
CA ALA A 51 -56.09 -35.13 -20.73
C ALA A 51 -56.13 -33.88 -19.83
N CYS A 52 -57.03 -32.95 -20.16
CA CYS A 52 -57.52 -31.88 -19.30
C CYS A 52 -58.38 -32.46 -18.15
N ALA A 53 -58.23 -31.96 -16.92
CA ALA A 53 -59.38 -31.68 -16.03
C ALA A 53 -58.95 -30.83 -14.81
N PRO A 54 -59.89 -30.11 -14.16
CA PRO A 54 -59.58 -28.89 -13.43
C PRO A 54 -59.66 -29.01 -11.89
N PHE A 55 -59.28 -27.91 -11.24
CA PHE A 55 -59.86 -27.46 -9.97
C PHE A 55 -59.49 -28.22 -8.68
N ALA A 56 -58.49 -27.70 -7.96
CA ALA A 56 -58.56 -27.61 -6.50
C ALA A 56 -57.66 -26.48 -6.00
N LEU A 57 -58.30 -25.36 -5.65
CA LEU A 57 -57.75 -24.29 -4.82
C LEU A 57 -57.19 -24.88 -3.52
N GLN A 58 -55.87 -24.98 -3.40
CA GLN A 58 -55.22 -25.15 -2.11
C GLN A 58 -54.25 -23.98 -1.89
N ARG A 59 -54.79 -22.96 -1.21
CA ARG A 59 -54.12 -21.92 -0.40
C ARG A 59 -52.61 -21.75 -0.68
N VAL A 60 -52.29 -20.71 -1.43
CA VAL A 60 -51.03 -19.97 -1.28
C VAL A 60 -50.96 -19.52 0.18
N ARG A 61 -50.16 -20.22 1.00
CA ARG A 61 -49.76 -19.68 2.30
C ARG A 61 -48.82 -18.53 1.98
N GLY A 62 -49.32 -17.31 2.21
CA GLY A 62 -48.59 -16.08 2.00
C GLY A 62 -47.23 -16.15 2.68
N GLY A 63 -46.18 -16.01 1.87
CA GLY A 63 -44.89 -15.52 2.36
C GLY A 63 -45.13 -14.10 2.85
N GLY A 64 -45.26 -13.95 4.17
CA GLY A 64 -45.35 -12.64 4.80
C GLY A 64 -44.13 -11.79 4.42
N PRO A 65 -44.27 -10.46 4.32
CA PRO A 65 -43.12 -9.60 4.11
C PRO A 65 -42.12 -9.88 5.22
N GLY A 66 -40.93 -10.35 4.84
CA GLY A 66 -39.84 -10.52 5.77
C GLY A 66 -39.65 -9.19 6.49
N ALA A 67 -39.88 -9.18 7.80
CA ALA A 67 -39.65 -8.03 8.63
C ALA A 67 -38.18 -7.64 8.48
N GLU A 68 -37.93 -6.63 7.64
CA GLU A 68 -36.62 -6.03 7.49
C GLU A 68 -36.27 -5.47 8.87
N LYS A 69 -35.38 -6.18 9.56
CA LYS A 69 -34.93 -5.76 10.89
C LYS A 69 -34.44 -4.32 10.75
N PRO A 70 -34.91 -3.37 11.57
CA PRO A 70 -34.43 -2.00 11.51
C PRO A 70 -32.91 -2.06 11.58
N ARG A 71 -32.26 -1.58 10.52
CA ARG A 71 -30.81 -1.48 10.43
C ARG A 71 -30.41 -0.69 11.64
N ARG A 72 -29.93 -1.38 12.70
CA ARG A 72 -29.51 -0.75 13.94
C ARG A 72 -28.61 0.40 13.53
N GLU A 73 -29.11 1.63 13.74
CA GLU A 73 -28.33 2.83 13.54
C GLU A 73 -27.11 2.62 14.42
N ARG A 74 -25.97 2.32 13.79
CA ARG A 74 -24.72 2.21 14.52
C ARG A 74 -24.59 3.58 15.17
N PRO A 75 -24.41 3.67 16.50
CA PRO A 75 -24.16 4.95 17.12
C PRO A 75 -23.05 5.59 16.31
N GLU A 76 -23.35 6.76 15.74
CA GLU A 76 -22.39 7.55 14.99
C GLU A 76 -21.20 7.68 15.92
N ALA A 77 -20.12 6.96 15.58
CA ALA A 77 -18.98 6.85 16.45
C ALA A 77 -18.47 8.28 16.61
N THR A 78 -18.75 8.88 17.76
CA THR A 78 -18.19 10.17 18.16
C THR A 78 -16.70 9.97 18.13
N MET A 79 -16.07 10.41 17.03
CA MET A 79 -14.64 10.27 16.79
C MET A 79 -13.94 11.13 17.85
N THR A 80 -13.60 10.50 18.98
CA THR A 80 -12.70 11.10 19.95
C THR A 80 -11.36 11.29 19.26
N MET A 81 -10.92 12.54 19.15
CA MET A 81 -9.63 12.89 18.53
C MET A 81 -8.47 12.45 19.43
N THR A 82 -8.14 11.16 19.41
CA THR A 82 -7.06 10.59 20.23
C THR A 82 -5.67 10.79 19.59
N ASP A 83 -5.57 10.86 18.26
CA ASP A 83 -4.31 11.14 17.55
C ASP A 83 -4.55 12.08 16.34
N PRO A 84 -4.23 13.39 16.47
CA PRO A 84 -4.37 14.37 15.39
C PRO A 84 -3.56 14.04 14.13
N ILE A 85 -2.43 13.33 14.26
CA ILE A 85 -1.58 12.96 13.11
C ILE A 85 -2.25 11.83 12.34
N ALA A 86 -2.76 10.81 13.05
CA ALA A 86 -3.45 9.69 12.42
C ALA A 86 -4.71 10.15 11.66
N ASP A 87 -5.46 11.12 12.21
CA ASP A 87 -6.59 11.75 11.52
C ASP A 87 -6.14 12.42 10.20
N MET A 88 -5.11 13.26 10.25
CA MET A 88 -4.57 13.92 9.05
C MET A 88 -4.17 12.92 7.96
N LEU A 89 -3.41 11.87 8.30
CA LEU A 89 -2.97 10.86 7.34
C LEU A 89 -4.16 10.07 6.76
N THR A 90 -5.19 9.83 7.58
CA THR A 90 -6.40 9.15 7.14
C THR A 90 -7.20 10.01 6.15
N ARG A 91 -7.35 11.31 6.44
CA ARG A 91 -7.99 12.27 5.52
C ARG A 91 -7.26 12.33 4.19
N LEU A 92 -5.92 12.43 4.21
CA LEU A 92 -5.10 12.42 2.99
C LEU A 92 -5.27 11.14 2.18
N ARG A 93 -5.24 9.97 2.84
CA ARG A 93 -5.45 8.68 2.18
C ARG A 93 -6.84 8.58 1.54
N ASN A 94 -7.87 9.01 2.26
CA ASN A 94 -9.25 8.95 1.78
C ASN A 94 -9.45 9.91 0.59
N ALA A 95 -8.92 11.13 0.69
CA ALA A 95 -8.98 12.12 -0.39
C ALA A 95 -8.23 11.69 -1.65
N ASN A 96 -7.03 11.12 -1.48
CA ASN A 96 -6.28 10.53 -2.60
C ASN A 96 -7.03 9.35 -3.24
N SER A 97 -7.76 8.57 -2.44
CA SER A 97 -8.58 7.46 -2.95
C SER A 97 -9.82 7.95 -3.72
N ALA A 98 -10.38 9.09 -3.29
CA ALA A 98 -11.54 9.74 -3.89
C ALA A 98 -11.20 10.73 -5.02
N TYR A 99 -9.92 10.92 -5.34
CA TYR A 99 -9.43 11.91 -6.32
C TYR A 99 -9.90 13.34 -6.02
N HIS A 100 -9.89 13.74 -4.75
CA HIS A 100 -10.09 15.14 -4.38
C HIS A 100 -8.80 15.94 -4.61
N ASP A 101 -8.92 17.13 -5.18
CA ASP A 101 -7.76 18.01 -5.42
C ASP A 101 -7.22 18.66 -4.14
N SER A 102 -8.10 18.88 -3.15
CA SER A 102 -7.74 19.54 -1.90
C SER A 102 -8.35 18.87 -0.68
N VAL A 103 -7.68 19.03 0.47
CA VAL A 103 -8.10 18.50 1.76
C VAL A 103 -7.98 19.59 2.81
N ALA A 104 -9.08 19.89 3.48
CA ALA A 104 -9.13 20.82 4.60
C ALA A 104 -9.19 20.11 5.96
N MET A 105 -8.47 20.64 6.94
CA MET A 105 -8.46 20.12 8.31
C MET A 105 -8.02 21.20 9.32
N PRO A 106 -8.26 21.01 10.63
CA PRO A 106 -7.70 21.91 11.64
C PRO A 106 -6.16 21.83 11.65
N ALA A 107 -5.52 22.99 11.61
CA ALA A 107 -4.07 23.11 11.59
C ALA A 107 -3.47 22.89 12.99
N SER A 108 -2.27 22.32 13.01
CA SER A 108 -1.43 22.21 14.20
C SER A 108 0.01 22.35 13.75
N LYS A 109 0.91 22.81 14.62
CA LYS A 109 2.33 22.99 14.27
C LYS A 109 2.95 21.71 13.68
N ILE A 110 2.68 20.57 14.31
CA ILE A 110 3.16 19.26 13.84
C ILE A 110 2.58 18.90 12.46
N LYS A 111 1.29 19.16 12.22
CA LYS A 111 0.65 18.90 10.92
C LYS A 111 1.27 19.75 9.81
N ALA A 112 1.55 21.01 10.10
CA ALA A 112 2.21 21.92 9.17
C ALA A 112 3.62 21.41 8.78
N HIS A 113 4.42 20.97 9.76
CA HIS A 113 5.75 20.39 9.47
C HIS A 113 5.68 19.07 8.70
N VAL A 114 4.68 18.23 8.96
CA VAL A 114 4.48 17.02 8.14
C VAL A 114 4.12 17.40 6.71
N ALA A 115 3.24 18.38 6.50
CA ALA A 115 2.89 18.86 5.17
C ALA A 115 4.10 19.45 4.44
N GLU A 116 4.95 20.20 5.14
CA GLU A 116 6.21 20.73 4.62
C GLU A 116 7.13 19.61 4.10
N ILE A 117 7.33 18.54 4.89
CA ILE A 117 8.13 17.38 4.45
C ILE A 117 7.51 16.69 3.24
N LEU A 118 6.19 16.50 3.23
CA LEU A 118 5.49 15.90 2.09
C LEU A 118 5.64 16.73 0.81
N GLN A 119 5.70 18.06 0.94
CA GLN A 119 5.94 18.96 -0.18
C GLN A 119 7.39 18.88 -0.67
N GLN A 120 8.36 18.89 0.26
CA GLN A 120 9.79 18.80 -0.07
C GLN A 120 10.14 17.51 -0.83
N GLU A 121 9.50 16.39 -0.47
CA GLU A 121 9.69 15.10 -1.15
C GLU A 121 8.81 14.96 -2.42
N GLY A 122 7.92 15.93 -2.69
CA GLY A 122 7.13 15.99 -3.92
C GLY A 122 5.86 15.13 -3.96
N TYR A 123 5.38 14.66 -2.80
CA TYR A 123 4.14 13.89 -2.68
C TYR A 123 2.88 14.75 -2.81
N ILE A 124 2.95 16.00 -2.33
CA ILE A 124 1.87 16.99 -2.42
C ILE A 124 2.31 18.17 -3.30
N SER A 125 1.35 18.91 -3.84
CA SER A 125 1.62 20.08 -4.67
C SER A 125 1.98 21.28 -3.80
N SER A 126 1.06 21.65 -2.92
CA SER A 126 1.23 22.77 -2.01
C SER A 126 0.43 22.57 -0.73
N TYR A 127 0.75 23.33 0.30
CA TYR A 127 -0.08 23.47 1.49
C TYR A 127 -0.24 24.93 1.84
N LYS A 128 -1.39 25.28 2.41
CA LYS A 128 -1.74 26.63 2.86
C LYS A 128 -2.26 26.55 4.28
N VAL A 129 -1.77 27.44 5.13
CA VAL A 129 -2.28 27.62 6.49
C VAL A 129 -3.09 28.90 6.49
N GLU A 130 -4.41 28.76 6.55
CA GLU A 130 -5.35 29.87 6.63
C GLU A 130 -5.51 30.28 8.09
N GLU A 131 -5.46 31.59 8.32
CA GLU A 131 -5.77 32.18 9.62
C GLU A 131 -7.28 32.13 9.86
N PRO A 132 -7.71 31.98 11.12
CA PRO A 132 -9.12 31.91 11.45
C PRO A 132 -9.84 33.16 10.95
N VAL A 133 -10.91 32.96 10.18
CA VAL A 133 -11.86 34.01 9.82
C VAL A 133 -12.68 34.34 11.07
N GLU A 134 -13.16 35.58 11.19
CA GLU A 134 -14.00 36.02 12.31
C GLU A 134 -15.16 35.03 12.56
N GLY A 135 -15.13 34.35 13.72
CA GLY A 135 -16.11 33.33 14.12
C GLY A 135 -15.64 31.87 14.04
N GLU A 136 -14.53 31.56 13.37
CA GLU A 136 -13.96 30.20 13.34
C GLU A 136 -12.90 29.99 14.44
N VAL A 137 -13.01 28.88 15.17
CA VAL A 137 -12.05 28.52 16.22
C VAL A 137 -10.90 27.70 15.61
N GLY A 138 -9.76 28.38 15.44
CA GLY A 138 -8.48 27.75 15.11
C GLY A 138 -8.06 27.88 13.66
N LYS A 139 -6.74 27.76 13.43
CA LYS A 139 -6.15 27.83 12.08
C LYS A 139 -6.59 26.63 11.25
N LYS A 140 -6.76 26.82 9.95
CA LYS A 140 -7.14 25.77 9.00
C LYS A 140 -5.95 25.43 8.09
N LEU A 141 -5.73 24.14 7.87
CA LEU A 141 -4.70 23.63 6.97
C LEU A 141 -5.40 23.06 5.74
N THR A 142 -5.11 23.64 4.59
CA THR A 142 -5.56 23.19 3.29
C THR A 142 -4.36 22.59 2.55
N ILE A 143 -4.45 21.32 2.15
CA ILE A 143 -3.41 20.61 1.40
C ILE A 143 -3.91 20.35 -0.01
N GLU A 144 -3.12 20.73 -1.01
CA GLU A 144 -3.37 20.46 -2.43
C GLU A 144 -2.63 19.17 -2.84
N LEU A 145 -3.40 18.16 -3.25
CA LEU A 145 -2.86 16.88 -3.69
C LEU A 145 -2.32 17.00 -5.12
N LYS A 146 -1.32 16.18 -5.42
CA LYS A 146 -0.69 16.13 -6.73
C LYS A 146 -1.14 14.88 -7.49
N PHE A 147 -1.62 15.07 -8.71
CA PHE A 147 -1.96 13.98 -9.62
C PHE A 147 -1.15 14.11 -10.92
N GLY A 148 -0.74 12.97 -11.48
CA GLY A 148 -0.06 12.91 -12.77
C GLY A 148 -1.02 13.08 -13.96
N PRO A 149 -0.49 13.23 -15.19
CA PRO A 149 -1.30 13.42 -16.40
C PRO A 149 -2.24 12.25 -16.69
N ASN A 150 -1.85 11.03 -16.30
CA ASN A 150 -2.65 9.81 -16.47
C ASN A 150 -3.56 9.51 -15.27
N ARG A 151 -3.87 10.50 -14.43
CA ARG A 151 -4.55 10.31 -13.12
C ARG A 151 -3.80 9.37 -12.17
N GLU A 152 -2.48 9.27 -12.34
CA GLU A 152 -1.61 8.57 -11.41
C GLU A 152 -1.54 9.34 -10.09
N ARG A 153 -1.66 8.61 -8.98
CA ARG A 153 -1.60 9.18 -7.64
C ARG A 153 -0.14 9.37 -7.26
N SER A 154 0.23 10.57 -6.80
CA SER A 154 1.60 10.81 -6.32
C SER A 154 1.91 10.06 -5.02
N ILE A 155 0.87 9.64 -4.29
CA ILE A 155 0.97 8.89 -3.04
C ILE A 155 0.36 7.51 -3.29
N ALA A 156 1.15 6.44 -3.17
CA ALA A 156 0.65 5.08 -3.26
C ALA A 156 0.08 4.61 -1.91
N GLY A 157 0.72 4.97 -0.80
CA GLY A 157 0.37 4.55 0.53
C GLY A 157 0.87 5.48 1.63
N ILE A 158 0.04 5.62 2.67
CA ILE A 158 0.40 6.34 3.90
C ILE A 158 0.05 5.44 5.08
N LYS A 159 0.98 5.28 6.01
CA LYS A 159 0.78 4.47 7.22
C LYS A 159 1.35 5.14 8.46
N ARG A 160 0.51 5.28 9.50
CA ARG A 160 0.93 5.67 10.85
C ARG A 160 1.63 4.48 11.53
N ILE A 161 2.83 4.72 12.09
CA ILE A 161 3.64 3.71 12.75
C ILE A 161 3.55 3.85 14.27
N SER A 162 3.95 5.00 14.83
CA SER A 162 3.75 5.25 16.25
C SER A 162 2.28 5.56 16.56
N LYS A 163 1.72 4.91 17.57
CA LYS A 163 0.34 5.09 18.04
C LYS A 163 0.36 5.38 19.54
N PRO A 164 -0.67 6.05 20.10
CA PRO A 164 -0.70 6.37 21.52
C PRO A 164 -0.55 5.16 22.45
N GLY A 165 -1.01 3.97 22.05
CA GLY A 165 -0.77 2.73 22.80
C GLY A 165 0.55 2.03 22.51
N LEU A 166 1.15 2.22 21.32
CA LEU A 166 2.41 1.59 20.92
C LEU A 166 3.29 2.60 20.21
N ARG A 167 4.25 3.14 20.96
CA ARG A 167 5.26 4.06 20.44
C ARG A 167 6.42 3.26 19.87
N VAL A 168 6.89 3.66 18.69
CA VAL A 168 7.98 2.99 17.99
C VAL A 168 9.12 3.98 17.84
N TYR A 169 10.28 3.65 18.41
CA TYR A 169 11.47 4.47 18.35
C TYR A 169 12.56 3.76 17.55
N ALA A 170 13.30 4.53 16.77
CA ALA A 170 14.44 4.08 16.00
C ALA A 170 15.73 4.70 16.54
N LYS A 171 16.76 3.87 16.72
CA LYS A 171 18.13 4.34 16.99
C LYS A 171 18.74 4.88 15.70
N SER A 172 19.71 5.77 15.79
CA SER A 172 20.42 6.32 14.63
C SER A 172 21.09 5.25 13.76
N THR A 173 21.57 4.15 14.37
CA THR A 173 22.16 3.02 13.65
C THR A 173 21.14 2.14 12.93
N ASN A 174 19.89 2.13 13.40
CA ASN A 174 18.82 1.29 12.86
C ASN A 174 17.61 2.14 12.49
N LEU A 175 17.82 3.03 11.51
CA LEU A 175 16.74 3.81 10.93
C LEU A 175 15.90 2.94 10.00
N PRO A 176 14.56 3.03 10.08
CA PRO A 176 13.68 2.24 9.24
C PRO A 176 13.79 2.67 7.77
N LYS A 177 13.83 1.70 6.86
CA LYS A 177 13.79 1.93 5.43
C LYS A 177 12.41 1.56 4.89
N VAL A 178 11.77 2.47 4.16
CA VAL A 178 10.47 2.23 3.53
C VAL A 178 10.71 1.71 2.11
N LEU A 179 10.22 0.50 1.81
CA LEU A 179 10.40 -0.16 0.50
C LEU A 179 11.86 -0.14 -0.02
N GLY A 180 12.82 -0.44 0.86
CA GLY A 180 14.24 -0.44 0.49
C GLY A 180 14.86 0.95 0.25
N GLY A 181 14.16 2.04 0.61
CA GLY A 181 14.62 3.42 0.43
C GLY A 181 13.92 4.17 -0.71
N LEU A 182 12.90 3.56 -1.32
CA LEU A 182 12.03 4.21 -2.32
C LEU A 182 10.98 5.12 -1.68
N GLY A 183 10.52 4.77 -0.47
CA GLY A 183 9.61 5.62 0.30
C GLY A 183 10.36 6.50 1.29
N VAL A 184 9.59 7.30 2.04
CA VAL A 184 10.09 8.22 3.06
C VAL A 184 9.53 7.82 4.42
N ALA A 185 10.40 7.78 5.43
CA ALA A 185 9.97 7.70 6.82
C ALA A 185 10.09 9.07 7.49
N ILE A 186 9.00 9.49 8.14
CA ILE A 186 8.96 10.72 8.92
C ILE A 186 9.29 10.38 10.37
N ILE A 187 10.36 10.98 10.89
CA ILE A 187 10.90 10.70 12.22
C ILE A 187 10.88 11.98 13.05
N SER A 188 10.30 11.90 14.24
CA SER A 188 10.36 12.97 15.24
C SER A 188 11.66 12.84 16.02
N THR A 189 12.52 13.85 15.92
CA THR A 189 13.81 13.92 16.62
C THR A 189 13.84 15.13 17.55
N SER A 190 14.83 15.22 18.42
CA SER A 190 15.03 16.39 19.29
C SER A 190 15.26 17.69 18.51
N SER A 191 15.80 17.60 17.29
CA SER A 191 16.02 18.74 16.40
C SER A 191 14.82 19.08 15.50
N GLY A 192 13.69 18.36 15.65
CA GLY A 192 12.48 18.55 14.84
C GLY A 192 12.07 17.30 14.06
N LEU A 193 11.12 17.48 13.14
CA LEU A 193 10.70 16.43 12.21
C LEU A 193 11.69 16.35 11.04
N LEU A 194 12.18 15.15 10.77
CA LEU A 194 13.17 14.89 9.72
C LEU A 194 12.75 13.68 8.90
N THR A 195 13.24 13.61 7.66
CA THR A 195 13.18 12.40 6.84
C THR A 195 14.25 11.40 7.25
N ASP A 196 14.10 10.13 6.91
CA ASP A 196 15.09 9.09 7.13
C ASP A 196 16.47 9.45 6.58
N LYS A 197 16.51 10.05 5.38
CA LYS A 197 17.75 10.53 4.74
C LYS A 197 18.40 11.66 5.55
N GLN A 198 17.61 12.61 6.04
CA GLN A 198 18.12 13.71 6.86
C GLN A 198 18.59 13.23 8.24
N ALA A 199 17.85 12.31 8.86
CA ALA A 199 18.20 11.69 10.13
C ALA A 199 19.50 10.89 10.03
N ALA A 200 19.68 10.13 8.95
CA ALA A 200 20.92 9.39 8.67
C ALA A 200 22.13 10.31 8.52
N LYS A 201 21.98 11.43 7.79
CA LYS A 201 23.05 12.44 7.62
C LYS A 201 23.47 13.08 8.94
N LYS A 202 22.50 13.35 9.82
CA LYS A 202 22.75 13.96 11.14
C LYS A 202 23.13 12.93 12.21
N GLY A 203 23.00 11.63 11.93
CA GLY A 203 23.28 10.56 12.89
C GLY A 203 22.33 10.54 14.09
N VAL A 204 21.09 11.03 13.94
CA VAL A 204 20.10 11.13 15.04
C VAL A 204 19.00 10.07 14.89
N GLY A 205 18.52 9.56 16.03
CA GLY A 205 17.36 8.68 16.14
C GLY A 205 16.13 9.42 16.65
N GLY A 206 14.98 8.74 16.70
CA GLY A 206 13.73 9.37 17.13
C GLY A 206 12.50 8.47 17.10
N GLU A 207 11.33 9.08 17.31
CA GLU A 207 10.02 8.39 17.17
C GLU A 207 9.65 8.28 15.69
N VAL A 208 9.32 7.08 15.25
CA VAL A 208 8.89 6.85 13.86
C VAL A 208 7.41 7.18 13.73
N LEU A 209 7.12 8.32 13.11
CA LEU A 209 5.74 8.79 13.04
C LEU A 209 4.95 8.06 11.97
N ALA A 210 5.42 8.14 10.73
CA ALA A 210 4.68 7.64 9.57
C ALA A 210 5.63 7.22 8.44
N TYR A 211 5.12 6.31 7.62
CA TYR A 211 5.73 5.92 6.36
C TYR A 211 4.84 6.39 5.21
N VAL A 212 5.49 6.87 4.16
CA VAL A 212 4.86 7.37 2.93
C VAL A 212 5.60 6.75 1.75
N TRP A 213 4.85 6.24 0.78
CA TRP A 213 5.38 5.67 -0.46
C TRP A 213 4.33 5.72 -1.57
#